data_AF-A0A2V9Q201-F1
#
_entry.id   AF-A0A2V9Q201-F1
#
_cell.length_a   1.000
_cell.length_b   1.000
_cell.length_c   1.000
_cell.angle_alpha   90.00
_cell.angle_beta   90.00
_cell.angle_gamma   90.00
#
_symmetry.space_group_name_H-M   'P 1'
#
loop_
_entity.id
_entity.type
_entity.pdbx_description
1 polymer ?
#
loop_
_entity_poly.entity_id
_entity_poly.type
_entity_poly.pdbx_seq_one_letter_code
_entity_poly.pdbx_strand_id
1 'polypeptide(L)'
;MKQLQVAWTFDTGEAGGLQTSPIEVDGVLFGISPSQKIFAVDAATGTLKWKFDSGVPGTQPDRGLAYWSSSDSKDRRIIVGIMNFVYEVDAATGQPIPTFGDHGRVDLRENLGRDIGTAFIALTSPAVVYKD
;
A
#
# COMPACT_ATOMS: atom_id res chain seq x y z
N MET A 1 -30.55 -8.34 11.56
CA MET A 1 -29.30 -9.08 11.23
C MET A 1 -28.77 -9.71 12.52
N LYS A 2 -28.70 -11.04 12.64
CA LYS A 2 -28.18 -11.76 13.83
C LYS A 2 -27.28 -12.98 13.51
N GLN A 3 -26.86 -13.13 12.25
CA GLN A 3 -26.15 -14.33 11.78
C GLN A 3 -24.71 -14.03 11.29
N LEU A 4 -24.21 -12.80 11.49
CA LEU A 4 -22.84 -12.49 11.11
C LEU A 4 -21.88 -13.18 12.09
N GLN A 5 -20.90 -13.91 11.55
CA GLN A 5 -19.84 -14.56 12.31
C GLN A 5 -18.49 -14.22 11.67
N VAL A 6 -17.42 -14.26 12.47
CA VAL A 6 -16.06 -14.09 11.95
C VAL A 6 -15.75 -15.29 11.04
N ALA A 7 -15.47 -15.02 9.76
CA ALA A 7 -15.07 -16.05 8.80
C ALA A 7 -13.59 -16.42 8.96
N TRP A 8 -12.74 -15.40 9.12
CA TRP A 8 -11.30 -15.54 9.36
C TRP A 8 -10.74 -14.25 9.98
N THR A 9 -9.51 -14.33 10.47
CA THR A 9 -8.75 -13.19 10.99
C THR A 9 -7.33 -13.25 10.43
N PHE A 10 -6.78 -12.09 10.07
CA PHE A 10 -5.37 -11.96 9.67
C PHE A 10 -4.65 -11.05 10.66
N ASP A 11 -3.59 -11.56 11.28
CA ASP A 11 -2.71 -10.78 12.16
C ASP A 11 -1.49 -10.31 11.35
N THR A 12 -1.24 -9.00 11.35
CA THR A 12 -0.08 -8.40 10.69
C THR A 12 1.26 -8.76 11.38
N GLY A 13 1.20 -9.22 12.63
CA GLY A 13 2.34 -9.54 13.48
C GLY A 13 3.06 -8.31 14.04
N GLU A 14 2.40 -7.15 14.03
CA GLU A 14 3.01 -5.85 14.31
C GLU A 14 2.25 -5.10 15.38
N ALA A 15 3.00 -4.46 16.30
CA ALA A 15 2.43 -3.55 17.27
C ALA A 15 2.10 -2.20 16.61
N GLY A 16 1.06 -1.54 17.12
CA GLY A 16 0.67 -0.19 16.69
C GLY A 16 -0.80 -0.10 16.28
N GLY A 17 -1.21 1.12 15.90
CA GLY A 17 -2.57 1.37 15.43
C GLY A 17 -2.70 1.03 13.94
N LEU A 18 -3.62 0.13 13.61
CA LEU A 18 -3.98 -0.17 12.23
C LEU A 18 -5.10 0.77 11.79
N GLN A 19 -4.80 1.70 10.86
CA GLN A 19 -5.78 2.65 10.31
C GLN A 19 -6.13 2.40 8.84
N THR A 20 -5.58 1.34 8.24
CA THR A 20 -5.85 0.98 6.85
C THR A 20 -7.34 0.78 6.62
N SER A 21 -7.84 1.30 5.49
CA SER A 21 -9.09 0.87 4.88
C SER A 21 -8.71 -0.10 3.76
N PRO A 22 -8.81 -1.43 3.98
CA PRO A 22 -8.41 -2.42 2.99
C PRO A 22 -9.24 -2.30 1.72
N ILE A 23 -8.66 -2.67 0.58
CA ILE A 23 -9.40 -2.81 -0.68
C ILE A 23 -9.40 -4.28 -1.11
N GLU A 24 -10.53 -4.74 -1.63
CA GLU A 24 -10.66 -6.07 -2.23
C GLU A 24 -10.79 -5.91 -3.75
N VAL A 25 -9.95 -6.64 -4.48
CA VAL A 25 -10.00 -6.70 -5.95
C VAL A 25 -9.71 -8.14 -6.38
N ASP A 26 -10.59 -8.72 -7.19
CA ASP A 26 -10.46 -10.06 -7.78
C ASP A 26 -10.11 -11.17 -6.77
N GLY A 27 -10.74 -11.15 -5.59
CA GLY A 27 -10.54 -12.14 -4.53
C GLY A 27 -9.27 -11.94 -3.70
N VAL A 28 -8.61 -10.78 -3.83
CA VAL A 28 -7.43 -10.42 -3.05
C VAL A 28 -7.72 -9.18 -2.22
N LEU A 29 -7.51 -9.29 -0.91
CA LEU A 29 -7.62 -8.17 0.02
C LEU A 29 -6.24 -7.59 0.25
N PHE A 30 -6.08 -6.30 -0.06
CA PHE A 30 -4.85 -5.54 0.12
C PHE A 30 -4.99 -4.59 1.30
N GLY A 31 -3.92 -4.44 2.08
CA GLY A 31 -3.87 -3.46 3.16
C GLY A 31 -2.45 -3.02 3.49
N ILE A 32 -2.36 -2.03 4.38
CA ILE A 32 -1.10 -1.52 4.93
C ILE A 32 -1.05 -1.74 6.43
N SER A 33 0.06 -2.28 6.93
CA SER A 33 0.25 -2.62 8.34
C SER A 33 0.62 -1.38 9.18
N PRO A 34 0.64 -1.48 10.53
CA PRO A 34 1.00 -0.34 11.39
C PRO A 34 2.41 0.22 11.12
N SER A 35 3.35 -0.63 10.69
CA SER A 35 4.69 -0.20 10.29
C SER A 35 4.84 0.11 8.79
N GLN A 36 3.73 0.32 8.09
CA GLN A 36 3.66 0.68 6.67
C GLN A 36 4.18 -0.39 5.69
N LYS A 37 4.03 -1.67 6.04
CA LYS A 37 4.25 -2.79 5.12
C LYS A 37 2.97 -3.10 4.37
N ILE A 38 3.05 -3.30 3.06
CA ILE A 38 1.89 -3.67 2.25
C ILE A 38 1.72 -5.18 2.36
N PHE A 39 0.48 -5.65 2.48
CA PHE A 39 0.19 -7.07 2.44
C PHE A 39 -0.98 -7.35 1.49
N ALA A 40 -0.95 -8.54 0.89
CA ALA A 40 -2.06 -9.11 0.16
C ALA A 40 -2.43 -10.45 0.77
N VAL A 41 -3.71 -10.62 1.08
CA VAL A 41 -4.26 -11.89 1.54
C VAL A 41 -5.34 -12.38 0.57
N ASP A 42 -5.52 -13.68 0.48
CA ASP A 42 -6.69 -14.26 -0.15
C ASP A 42 -7.95 -13.84 0.63
N ALA A 43 -8.90 -13.20 -0.05
CA ALA A 43 -10.05 -12.57 0.61
C ALA A 43 -11.04 -13.60 1.19
N ALA A 44 -11.06 -14.82 0.66
CA ALA A 44 -11.95 -15.88 1.13
C ALA A 44 -11.41 -16.58 2.39
N THR A 45 -10.08 -16.68 2.51
CA THR A 45 -9.43 -17.50 3.55
C THR A 45 -8.59 -16.70 4.55
N GLY A 46 -8.20 -15.47 4.23
CA GLY A 46 -7.26 -14.68 5.02
C GLY A 46 -5.80 -15.12 4.87
N THR A 47 -5.50 -16.04 3.95
CA THR A 47 -4.14 -16.57 3.74
C THR A 47 -3.23 -15.52 3.11
N LEU A 48 -2.06 -15.27 3.70
CA LEU A 48 -1.07 -14.35 3.14
C LEU A 48 -0.57 -14.84 1.78
N LYS A 49 -0.69 -13.98 0.77
CA LYS A 49 -0.16 -14.21 -0.58
C LYS A 49 1.23 -13.62 -0.73
N TRP A 50 1.39 -12.36 -0.33
CA TRP A 50 2.68 -11.66 -0.32
C TRP A 50 2.67 -10.52 0.69
N LYS A 51 3.88 -10.08 1.06
CA LYS A 51 4.12 -8.90 1.90
C LYS A 51 5.30 -8.12 1.34
N PHE A 52 5.13 -6.81 1.20
CA PHE A 52 6.18 -5.90 0.76
C PHE A 52 6.68 -5.08 1.94
N ASP A 53 7.99 -5.12 2.17
CA ASP A 53 8.71 -4.31 3.14
C ASP A 53 9.71 -3.42 2.40
N SER A 54 9.53 -2.10 2.50
CA SER A 54 10.40 -1.12 1.86
C SER A 54 11.71 -0.90 2.64
N GLY A 55 11.80 -1.37 3.88
CA GLY A 55 12.85 -1.02 4.83
C GLY A 55 12.75 0.40 5.39
N VAL A 56 11.77 1.20 4.97
CA VAL A 56 11.53 2.55 5.49
C VAL A 56 10.73 2.45 6.79
N PRO A 57 11.21 3.01 7.92
CA PRO A 57 10.47 2.96 9.17
C PRO A 57 9.17 3.77 9.09
N GLY A 58 8.03 3.07 9.08
CA GLY A 58 6.71 3.69 9.22
C GLY A 58 6.53 4.28 10.61
N THR A 59 6.42 5.60 10.71
CA THR A 59 6.24 6.34 11.99
C THR A 59 4.97 7.16 12.03
N GLN A 60 4.17 7.12 10.97
CA GLN A 60 2.89 7.82 10.84
C GLN A 60 1.77 6.83 10.53
N PRO A 61 0.52 7.12 10.93
CA PRO A 61 -0.61 6.34 10.47
C PRO A 61 -0.76 6.40 8.96
N ASP A 62 -1.18 5.29 8.36
CA ASP A 62 -1.59 5.24 6.96
C ASP A 62 -3.03 4.71 6.86
N ARG A 63 -3.84 5.35 6.03
CA ARG A 63 -5.27 5.09 5.88
C ARG A 63 -5.61 4.17 4.72
N GLY A 64 -4.63 3.77 3.91
CA GLY A 64 -4.84 2.76 2.88
C GLY A 64 -4.05 3.03 1.61
N LEU A 65 -4.51 2.38 0.55
CA LEU A 65 -3.79 2.28 -0.70
C LEU A 65 -4.78 2.40 -1.87
N ALA A 66 -4.25 2.69 -3.06
CA ALA A 66 -5.02 2.75 -4.28
C ALA A 66 -4.65 1.58 -5.19
N TYR A 67 -5.60 1.19 -6.03
CA TYR A 67 -5.40 0.19 -7.08
C TYR A 67 -5.57 0.83 -8.44
N TRP A 68 -4.70 0.46 -9.38
CA TRP A 68 -4.82 0.80 -10.79
C TRP A 68 -4.63 -0.46 -11.63
N SER A 69 -5.30 -0.51 -12.78
CA SER A 69 -5.07 -1.55 -13.78
C SER A 69 -5.10 -0.98 -15.18
N SER A 70 -4.30 -1.55 -16.08
CA SER A 70 -4.42 -1.27 -17.52
C SER A 70 -5.79 -1.69 -18.05
N SER A 71 -6.19 -1.13 -19.19
CA SER A 71 -7.47 -1.43 -19.85
C SER A 71 -7.62 -2.91 -20.23
N ASP A 72 -6.51 -3.62 -20.46
CA ASP A 72 -6.48 -5.06 -20.71
C ASP A 72 -6.21 -5.91 -19.44
N SER A 73 -6.15 -5.26 -18.27
CA SER A 73 -5.92 -5.85 -16.95
C SER A 73 -4.62 -6.66 -16.80
N LYS A 74 -3.68 -6.54 -17.74
CA LYS A 74 -2.39 -7.22 -17.68
C LYS A 74 -1.41 -6.54 -16.72
N ASP A 75 -1.52 -5.23 -16.58
CA ASP A 75 -0.78 -4.46 -15.60
C ASP A 75 -1.74 -4.08 -14.48
N ARG A 76 -1.36 -4.40 -13.23
CA ARG A 76 -2.18 -4.18 -12.04
C ARG A 76 -1.25 -3.73 -10.93
N ARG A 77 -1.51 -2.56 -10.38
CA ARG A 77 -0.60 -1.88 -9.45
C ARG A 77 -1.32 -1.50 -8.18
N ILE A 78 -0.60 -1.63 -7.08
CA ILE A 78 -0.94 -1.01 -5.81
C ILE A 78 -0.07 0.25 -5.69
N ILE A 79 -0.73 1.39 -5.48
CA ILE A 79 -0.10 2.69 -5.29
C ILE A 79 -0.27 3.07 -3.82
N VAL A 80 0.83 3.32 -3.11
CA VAL A 80 0.78 3.56 -1.67
C VAL A 80 1.83 4.58 -1.21
N GLY A 81 1.49 5.33 -0.17
CA GLY A 81 2.45 6.15 0.56
C GLY A 81 3.24 5.31 1.56
N ILE A 82 4.55 5.49 1.61
CA ILE A 82 5.38 4.99 2.72
C ILE A 82 6.24 6.16 3.16
N MET A 83 5.86 6.79 4.28
CA MET A 83 6.41 8.05 4.75
C MET A 83 6.48 9.09 3.61
N ASN A 84 7.68 9.53 3.24
CA ASN A 84 7.90 10.51 2.19
C ASN A 84 7.89 9.92 0.77
N PHE A 85 7.75 8.61 0.61
CA PHE A 85 7.78 7.96 -0.70
C PHE A 85 6.38 7.61 -1.17
N VAL A 86 6.16 7.66 -2.49
CA VAL A 86 5.07 6.94 -3.16
C VAL A 86 5.69 5.72 -3.83
N TYR A 87 5.15 4.53 -3.58
CA TYR A 87 5.54 3.29 -4.23
C TYR A 87 4.47 2.83 -5.20
N GLU A 88 4.90 2.23 -6.31
CA GLU A 88 4.06 1.35 -7.13
C GLU A 88 4.59 -0.07 -7.03
N VAL A 89 3.73 -1.01 -6.63
CA VAL A 89 4.05 -2.44 -6.61
C VAL A 89 3.07 -3.21 -7.48
N ASP A 90 3.55 -4.26 -8.14
CA ASP A 90 2.74 -5.21 -8.89
C ASP A 90 1.75 -5.90 -7.93
N ALA A 91 0.46 -5.86 -8.25
CA ALA A 91 -0.60 -6.35 -7.36
C ALA A 91 -0.57 -7.89 -7.20
N ALA A 92 0.00 -8.62 -8.16
CA ALA A 92 0.06 -10.08 -8.08
C ALA A 92 1.24 -10.57 -7.22
N THR A 93 2.35 -9.84 -7.23
CA THR A 93 3.64 -10.28 -6.66
C THR A 93 4.12 -9.44 -5.48
N GLY A 94 3.64 -8.21 -5.34
CA GLY A 94 4.13 -7.24 -4.36
C GLY A 94 5.51 -6.65 -4.69
N GLN A 95 6.06 -6.93 -5.88
CA GLN A 95 7.36 -6.40 -6.30
C GLN A 95 7.22 -4.96 -6.79
N PRO A 96 8.18 -4.05 -6.49
CA PRO A 96 8.18 -2.70 -7.04
C PRO A 96 8.17 -2.69 -8.56
N ILE A 97 7.41 -1.77 -9.15
CA ILE A 97 7.36 -1.54 -10.60
C ILE A 97 8.62 -0.75 -11.01
N PRO A 98 9.63 -1.36 -11.65
CA PRO A 98 10.95 -0.70 -11.78
C PRO A 98 10.92 0.57 -12.65
N THR A 99 9.91 0.71 -13.50
CA THR A 99 9.72 1.83 -14.40
C THR A 99 8.99 3.02 -13.77
N PHE A 100 8.49 2.89 -12.53
CA PHE A 100 7.86 3.99 -11.80
C PHE A 100 8.90 4.78 -10.99
N GLY A 101 9.02 6.07 -11.27
CA GLY A 101 9.96 6.96 -10.57
C GLY A 101 11.41 6.46 -10.61
N ASP A 102 12.06 6.46 -9.44
CA ASP A 102 13.37 5.86 -9.22
C ASP A 102 13.20 4.45 -8.63
N HIS A 103 13.34 3.43 -9.47
CA HIS A 103 13.29 2.01 -9.10
C HIS A 103 12.02 1.60 -8.31
N GLY A 104 10.86 2.11 -8.71
CA GLY A 104 9.55 1.75 -8.15
C GLY A 104 9.02 2.70 -7.09
N ARG A 105 9.67 3.86 -6.90
CA ARG A 105 9.19 4.90 -5.98
C ARG A 105 9.53 6.31 -6.41
N VAL A 106 8.80 7.28 -5.86
CA VAL A 106 9.11 8.72 -5.95
C VAL A 106 9.30 9.26 -4.54
N ASP A 107 10.37 10.03 -4.30
CA ASP A 107 10.53 10.79 -3.06
C ASP A 107 9.80 12.13 -3.17
N LEU A 108 8.75 12.31 -2.36
CA LEU A 108 7.93 13.52 -2.36
C LEU A 108 8.67 14.76 -1.84
N ARG A 109 9.89 14.60 -1.29
CA ARG A 109 10.72 15.74 -0.86
C ARG A 109 11.53 16.35 -2.00
N GLU A 110 11.71 15.62 -3.09
CA GLU A 110 12.46 16.11 -4.24
C GLU A 110 11.71 17.21 -4.97
N ASN A 111 12.47 18.09 -5.65
CA ASN A 111 11.94 19.16 -6.51
C ASN A 111 11.03 20.20 -5.83
N LEU A 112 11.11 20.34 -4.49
CA LEU A 112 10.31 21.30 -3.73
C LEU A 112 10.93 22.70 -3.59
N GLY A 113 12.12 22.95 -4.17
CA GLY A 113 12.82 24.23 -4.04
C GLY A 113 13.30 24.56 -2.62
N ARG A 114 13.37 23.56 -1.73
CA ARG A 114 13.85 23.65 -0.34
C ARG A 114 14.83 22.53 -0.03
N ASP A 115 15.59 22.67 1.04
CA ASP A 115 16.50 21.62 1.51
C ASP A 115 15.71 20.36 1.94
N ILE A 116 15.98 19.25 1.24
CA ILE A 116 15.37 17.93 1.45
C ILE A 116 15.59 17.43 2.89
N GLY A 117 16.74 17.75 3.50
CA GLY A 117 17.09 17.29 4.85
C GLY A 117 16.23 17.89 5.96
N THR A 118 15.53 18.99 5.68
CA THR A 118 14.65 19.67 6.65
C THR A 118 13.16 19.41 6.42
N ALA A 119 12.82 18.73 5.32
CA ALA A 119 11.44 18.52 4.91
C ALA A 119 10.84 17.26 5.54
N PHE A 120 9.91 17.43 6.48
CA PHE A 120 9.01 16.36 6.90
C PHE A 120 7.82 16.27 5.92
N ILE A 121 7.73 15.17 5.19
CA ILE A 121 6.57 14.81 4.37
C ILE A 121 6.19 13.38 4.70
N ALA A 122 4.91 13.17 4.97
CA ALA A 122 4.31 11.86 5.09
C ALA A 122 2.98 11.85 4.33
N LEU A 123 2.86 10.96 3.35
CA LEU A 123 1.56 10.67 2.74
C LEU A 123 0.83 9.69 3.67
N THR A 124 -0.36 10.06 4.13
CA THR A 124 -1.13 9.27 5.13
C THR A 124 -2.52 8.88 4.63
N SER A 125 -2.80 9.13 3.35
CA SER A 125 -4.07 8.84 2.68
C SER A 125 -3.79 8.22 1.32
N PRO A 126 -4.69 7.35 0.83
CA PRO A 126 -4.54 6.75 -0.50
C PRO A 126 -4.36 7.81 -1.59
N ALA A 127 -3.55 7.47 -2.60
CA ALA A 127 -3.45 8.28 -3.81
C ALA A 127 -4.80 8.30 -4.56
N VAL A 128 -5.07 9.38 -5.30
CA VAL A 128 -6.20 9.46 -6.21
C VAL A 128 -5.71 9.09 -7.61
N VAL A 129 -6.30 8.05 -8.20
CA VAL A 129 -6.14 7.72 -9.62
C VAL A 129 -7.16 8.54 -10.40
N TYR A 130 -6.72 9.37 -11.35
CA TYR A 130 -7.61 10.26 -12.10
C TYR A 130 -7.18 10.38 -13.57
N LYS A 131 -8.14 10.15 -14.48
CA LYS A 131 -8.04 10.21 -15.96
C LYS A 131 -6.87 9.40 -16.52
N ASP A 132 -7.21 8.22 -17.04
CA ASP A 132 -6.39 7.42 -17.96
C ASP A 132 -6.58 7.87 -19.43
#